data_AF-A0A926TAW4-F1
#
_entry.id   AF-A0A926TAW4-F1
#
_cell.length_a   1.000
_cell.length_b   1.000
_cell.length_c   1.000
_cell.angle_alpha   90.00
_cell.angle_beta   90.00
_cell.angle_gamma   90.00
#
_symmetry.space_group_name_H-M   'P 1'
#
loop_
_entity.id
_entity.type
_entity.pdbx_description
1 polymer ?
#
loop_
_entity_poly.entity_id
_entity_poly.type
_entity_poly.pdbx_seq_one_letter_code
_entity_poly.pdbx_strand_id
1 'polypeptide(L)'
;MNPKQREKWARIRRLGKSRYMIIYGIFLWGLPVAVLYVFITTFLDNNFSIQQVLQSALLRRLFFAKLFISLTLFPTCGFVLSWWLWDYNEKKYSDE
;
A
#
# COMPACT_ATOMS: atom_id res chain seq x y z
N MET A 1 -19.08 -16.17 -5.09
CA MET A 1 -17.69 -15.94 -5.55
C MET A 1 -17.47 -16.81 -6.77
N ASN A 2 -16.87 -16.32 -7.87
CA ASN A 2 -16.65 -17.20 -9.04
C ASN A 2 -15.71 -18.37 -8.63
N PRO A 3 -15.89 -19.61 -9.12
CA PRO A 3 -15.03 -20.76 -8.77
C PRO A 3 -13.52 -20.46 -8.82
N LYS A 4 -13.05 -19.72 -9.83
CA LYS A 4 -11.63 -19.30 -9.93
C LYS A 4 -11.19 -18.40 -8.77
N GLN A 5 -12.07 -17.48 -8.35
CA GLN A 5 -11.82 -16.58 -7.22
C GLN A 5 -11.84 -17.36 -5.89
N ARG A 6 -12.71 -18.36 -5.77
CA ARG A 6 -12.82 -19.21 -4.59
C ARG A 6 -11.56 -20.05 -4.39
N GLU A 7 -11.03 -20.66 -5.45
CA GLU A 7 -9.76 -21.41 -5.40
C GLU A 7 -8.59 -20.50 -5.03
N LYS A 8 -8.52 -19.30 -5.64
CA LYS A 8 -7.51 -18.29 -5.30
C LYS A 8 -7.61 -17.88 -3.83
N TRP A 9 -8.82 -17.62 -3.33
CA TRP A 9 -9.03 -17.27 -1.92
C TRP A 9 -8.68 -18.40 -0.99
N ALA A 10 -9.04 -19.65 -1.31
CA ALA A 10 -8.66 -20.82 -0.52
C ALA A 10 -7.13 -20.96 -0.38
N ARG A 11 -6.37 -20.64 -1.43
CA ARG A 11 -4.90 -20.60 -1.38
C ARG A 11 -4.38 -19.48 -0.49
N ILE A 12 -4.97 -18.29 -0.59
CA ILE A 12 -4.59 -17.11 0.19
C ILE A 12 -4.93 -17.30 1.67
N ARG A 13 -6.10 -17.86 1.98
CA ARG A 13 -6.58 -18.13 3.34
C ARG A 13 -5.62 -19.02 4.13
N ARG A 14 -4.96 -19.98 3.47
CA ARG A 14 -3.95 -20.87 4.09
C ARG A 14 -2.73 -20.13 4.66
N LEU A 15 -2.44 -18.91 4.21
CA LEU A 15 -1.37 -18.09 4.79
C LEU A 15 -1.70 -17.60 6.20
N GLY A 16 -2.98 -17.51 6.54
CA GLY A 16 -3.48 -16.95 7.80
C GLY A 16 -3.65 -15.43 7.75
N LYS A 17 -4.54 -14.93 8.60
CA LYS A 17 -5.01 -13.53 8.62
C LYS A 17 -3.87 -12.52 8.82
N SER A 18 -2.96 -12.77 9.76
CA SER A 18 -1.83 -11.88 10.07
C SER A 18 -0.85 -11.76 8.90
N ARG A 19 -0.45 -12.89 8.30
CA ARG A 19 0.44 -12.89 7.13
C ARG A 19 -0.22 -12.24 5.92
N TYR A 20 -1.52 -12.43 5.73
CA TYR A 20 -2.26 -11.76 4.67
C TYR A 20 -2.21 -10.23 4.84
N MET A 21 -2.51 -9.72 6.03
CA MET A 21 -2.49 -8.26 6.30
C MET A 21 -1.11 -7.66 6.05
N ILE A 22 -0.05 -8.34 6.49
CA ILE A 22 1.33 -7.86 6.29
C ILE A 22 1.71 -7.92 4.81
N ILE A 23 1.55 -9.07 4.16
CA ILE A 23 1.99 -9.27 2.78
C ILE A 23 1.15 -8.42 1.81
N TYR A 24 -0.18 -8.58 1.83
CA TYR A 24 -1.05 -7.92 0.86
C TYR A 24 -1.34 -6.46 1.23
N GLY A 25 -1.44 -6.14 2.52
CA GLY A 25 -1.74 -4.79 2.96
C GLY A 25 -0.54 -3.87 3.01
N ILE A 26 0.55 -4.31 3.64
CA ILE A 26 1.73 -3.47 3.80
C ILE A 26 2.68 -3.63 2.61
N PHE A 27 3.11 -4.85 2.29
CA PHE A 27 4.14 -5.05 1.26
C PHE A 27 3.63 -4.91 -0.17
N LEU A 28 2.44 -5.40 -0.47
CA LEU A 28 1.91 -5.39 -1.84
C LEU A 28 1.13 -4.12 -2.19
N TRP A 29 0.62 -3.41 -1.19
CA TRP A 29 -0.19 -2.22 -1.39
C TRP A 29 0.43 -0.98 -0.73
N GLY A 30 0.60 -0.98 0.60
CA GLY A 30 1.04 0.20 1.36
C GLY A 30 2.41 0.75 0.94
N LEU A 31 3.43 -0.11 0.85
CA LEU A 31 4.79 0.29 0.48
C LEU A 31 4.89 0.77 -0.98
N PRO A 32 4.41 0.02 -2.00
CA PRO A 32 4.43 0.48 -3.38
C PRO A 32 3.64 1.78 -3.58
N VAL A 33 2.47 1.92 -2.96
CA VAL A 33 1.65 3.14 -3.07
C VAL A 33 2.35 4.32 -2.39
N ALA A 34 2.97 4.13 -1.23
CA ALA A 34 3.76 5.19 -0.58
C ALA A 34 4.88 5.70 -1.47
N VAL A 35 5.66 4.79 -2.07
CA VAL A 35 6.77 5.14 -2.95
C VAL A 35 6.26 5.85 -4.20
N LEU A 36 5.23 5.30 -4.85
CA LEU A 36 4.60 5.91 -6.02
C LEU A 36 4.06 7.30 -5.72
N TYR A 37 3.36 7.47 -4.60
CA TYR A 37 2.79 8.76 -4.20
C TYR A 37 3.88 9.82 -4.04
N VAL A 38 4.97 9.48 -3.33
CA VAL A 38 6.09 10.41 -3.14
C VAL A 38 6.76 10.74 -4.46
N PHE A 39 6.98 9.76 -5.34
CA PHE A 39 7.55 10.00 -6.66
C PHE A 39 6.66 10.89 -7.52
N ILE A 40 5.38 10.56 -7.63
CA ILE A 40 4.41 11.31 -8.44
C ILE A 40 4.28 12.75 -7.94
N THR A 41 4.10 12.95 -6.63
CA THR A 41 3.97 14.29 -6.06
C THR A 41 5.26 15.10 -6.22
N THR A 42 6.43 14.49 -6.03
CA THR A 42 7.72 15.16 -6.26
C THR A 42 7.89 15.54 -7.73
N PHE A 43 7.45 14.68 -8.64
CA PHE A 43 7.55 14.91 -10.09
C PHE A 43 6.61 16.02 -10.57
N LEU A 44 5.38 16.07 -10.02
CA LEU A 44 4.39 17.10 -10.32
C LEU A 44 4.73 18.46 -9.67
N ASP A 45 5.17 18.46 -8.42
CA ASP A 45 5.44 19.69 -7.65
C ASP A 45 6.65 20.47 -8.19
N ASN A 46 7.58 19.81 -8.88
CA ASN A 46 8.87 20.39 -9.29
C ASN A 46 9.03 20.51 -10.82
N ASN A 47 7.94 20.68 -11.58
CA ASN A 47 7.96 20.80 -13.05
C ASN A 47 8.86 19.74 -13.71
N PHE A 48 8.67 18.46 -13.35
CA PHE A 48 9.41 17.34 -13.93
C PHE A 48 10.94 17.36 -13.67
N SER A 49 11.43 18.21 -12.75
CA SER A 49 12.86 18.44 -12.53
C SER A 49 13.35 17.94 -11.15
N ILE A 50 13.72 16.66 -11.08
CA ILE A 50 14.26 16.01 -9.87
C ILE A 50 15.55 16.70 -9.37
N GLN A 51 16.32 17.29 -10.29
CA GLN A 51 17.57 17.97 -10.00
C GLN A 51 17.37 19.18 -9.06
N GLN A 52 16.25 19.89 -9.17
CA GLN A 52 15.95 21.05 -8.32
C GLN A 52 15.70 20.64 -6.86
N VAL A 53 15.09 19.47 -6.65
CA VAL A 53 14.82 18.90 -5.32
C VAL A 53 16.12 18.51 -4.63
N LEU A 54 17.09 17.96 -5.38
CA LEU A 54 18.38 17.53 -4.83
C LEU A 54 19.31 18.70 -4.50
N GLN A 55 19.22 19.80 -5.25
CA GLN A 55 20.06 20.99 -5.06
C GLN A 55 19.59 21.88 -3.90
N SER A 56 18.27 21.96 -3.67
CA SER A 56 17.71 22.78 -2.58
C SER A 56 17.65 22.02 -1.26
N ALA A 57 18.33 22.53 -0.24
CA ALA A 57 18.31 21.95 1.11
C ALA A 57 16.89 21.90 1.72
N LEU A 58 16.05 22.91 1.44
CA LEU A 58 14.67 22.97 1.91
C LEU A 58 13.79 21.90 1.23
N LEU A 59 13.85 21.80 -0.10
CA LEU A 59 13.05 20.82 -0.86
C LEU A 59 13.45 19.39 -0.47
N ARG A 60 14.74 19.13 -0.29
CA ARG A 60 15.23 17.83 0.18
C ARG A 60 14.65 17.47 1.56
N ARG A 61 14.58 18.42 2.50
CA ARG A 61 14.00 18.19 3.83
C ARG A 61 12.50 17.87 3.73
N LEU A 62 11.76 18.61 2.90
CA LEU A 62 10.34 18.36 2.65
C LEU A 62 10.10 17.01 1.98
N PHE A 63 10.95 16.62 1.03
CA PHE A 63 10.90 15.32 0.38
C PHE A 63 11.03 14.17 1.39
N PHE A 64 12.06 14.21 2.24
CA PHE A 64 12.23 13.18 3.27
C PHE A 64 11.07 13.17 4.27
N ALA A 65 10.58 14.35 4.70
CA ALA A 65 9.41 14.43 5.57
C ALA A 65 8.17 13.79 4.93
N LYS A 66 7.86 14.14 3.66
CA LYS A 66 6.77 13.54 2.88
C LYS A 66 6.96 12.02 2.75
N LEU A 67 8.19 11.55 2.51
CA LEU A 67 8.51 10.12 2.43
C LEU A 67 8.19 9.41 3.75
N PHE A 68 8.69 9.91 4.88
CA PHE A 68 8.44 9.30 6.20
C PHE A 68 6.95 9.28 6.57
N ILE A 69 6.23 10.38 6.31
CA ILE A 69 4.78 10.46 6.55
C ILE A 69 4.05 9.45 5.66
N SER A 70 4.37 9.41 4.37
CA SER A 70 3.74 8.48 3.42
C SER A 70 4.03 7.02 3.80
N LEU A 71 5.27 6.72 4.18
CA LEU A 71 5.71 5.36 4.55
C LEU A 71 5.10 4.86 5.85
N THR A 72 4.57 5.74 6.70
CA THR A 72 3.81 5.34 7.89
C THR A 72 2.31 5.31 7.61
N LEU A 73 1.80 6.31 6.91
CA LEU A 73 0.37 6.45 6.61
C LEU A 73 -0.15 5.34 5.67
N PHE A 74 0.49 5.13 4.52
CA PHE A 74 -0.02 4.18 3.52
C PHE A 74 0.04 2.73 3.98
N PRO A 75 1.10 2.23 4.66
CA PRO A 75 1.07 0.92 5.29
C PRO A 75 -0.01 0.75 6.35
N THR A 76 -0.26 1.78 7.16
CA THR A 76 -1.34 1.74 8.17
C THR A 76 -2.70 1.63 7.50
N CYS A 77 -2.96 2.43 6.46
CA CYS A 77 -4.17 2.32 5.65
C CYS A 77 -4.28 0.96 4.96
N GLY A 78 -3.19 0.46 4.37
CA GLY A 78 -3.14 -0.84 3.69
C GLY A 78 -3.42 -2.01 4.64
N PHE A 79 -2.96 -1.93 5.88
CA PHE A 79 -3.25 -2.89 6.92
C PHE A 79 -4.75 -2.93 7.25
N VAL A 80 -5.37 -1.77 7.50
CA VAL A 80 -6.80 -1.66 7.83
C VAL A 80 -7.67 -2.13 6.65
N LEU A 81 -7.33 -1.73 5.42
CA LEU A 81 -8.04 -2.17 4.22
C LEU A 81 -7.95 -3.69 4.03
N SER A 82 -6.77 -4.27 4.27
CA SER A 82 -6.60 -5.73 4.16
C SER A 82 -7.33 -6.48 5.25
N TRP A 83 -7.44 -5.90 6.45
CA TRP A 83 -8.28 -6.47 7.49
C TRP A 83 -9.75 -6.52 7.06
N TRP A 84 -10.29 -5.38 6.60
CA TRP A 84 -11.66 -5.31 6.13
C TRP A 84 -11.92 -6.24 4.94
N LEU A 85 -10.99 -6.29 3.98
CA LEU A 85 -11.08 -7.15 2.80
C LEU A 85 -11.01 -8.64 3.16
N TRP A 86 -10.22 -9.01 4.17
CA TRP A 86 -10.20 -10.37 4.69
C TRP A 86 -11.57 -10.76 5.24
N ASP A 87 -12.12 -9.95 6.13
CA ASP A 87 -13.41 -10.26 6.77
C ASP A 87 -14.55 -10.30 5.73
N TYR A 88 -14.49 -9.44 4.72
CA TYR A 88 -15.44 -9.46 3.60
C TYR A 88 -15.33 -10.74 2.75
N ASN A 89 -14.12 -11.15 2.36
CA ASN A 89 -13.93 -12.37 1.58
C ASN A 89 -14.24 -13.64 2.38
N GLU A 90 -13.98 -13.63 3.69
CA GLU A 90 -14.27 -14.75 4.57
C GLU A 90 -15.78 -14.97 4.73
N LYS A 91 -16.55 -13.89 4.93
CA LYS A 91 -18.03 -13.94 4.93
C LYS A 91 -18.55 -14.50 3.61
N LYS A 92 -18.09 -13.92 2.49
CA LYS A 92 -18.49 -14.35 1.14
C LYS A 92 -18.11 -15.79 0.81
N TYR A 93 -17.06 -16.32 1.43
CA TYR A 93 -16.66 -17.72 1.28
C TYR A 93 -17.51 -18.66 2.16
N SER A 94 -18.00 -18.19 3.32
CA SER A 94 -18.82 -18.99 4.23
C SER A 94 -20.30 -19.03 3.84
N ASP A 95 -20.80 -18.01 3.13
CA ASP A 95 -22.20 -17.88 2.74
C ASP A 95 -22.58 -18.69 1.48
N GLU A 96 -21.62 -19.40 0.84
CA GLU A 96 -21.84 -20.26 -0.35
C GLU A 96 -21.30 -21.69 -0.19
#